data_AF-A0A7S6MQK7-F1
#
_entry.id   AF-A0A7S6MQK7-F1
#
_cell.length_a   1.000
_cell.length_b   1.000
_cell.length_c   1.000
_cell.angle_alpha   90.00
_cell.angle_beta   90.00
_cell.angle_gamma   90.00
#
_symmetry.space_group_name_H-M   'P 1'
#
loop_
_entity.id
_entity.type
_entity.pdbx_description
1 polymer ?
#
loop_
_entity_poly.entity_id
_entity_poly.type
_entity_poly.pdbx_seq_one_letter_code
_entity_poly.pdbx_strand_id
1 'polypeptide(L)'
;MLTTQYWKAECIVGSSNSGLAVYSPNGTRYDMTHMVNIGTTPKPVYAWYVTRITDRNGNYADISYATSNSPEISQIITNDGRVVDFDYADSGLLSRRITQISSGDQIYNYSYQPIPNLLNKYYLVSVTPMALNEIDCHGLLP
;
A
#
# COMPACT_ATOMS: atom_id res chain seq x y z
N MET A 1 -7.72 22.14 10.33
CA MET A 1 -8.34 22.60 9.06
C MET A 1 -9.63 21.81 8.83
N LEU A 2 -10.73 22.49 8.49
CA LEU A 2 -12.01 21.85 8.15
C LEU A 2 -12.30 22.10 6.66
N THR A 3 -12.61 21.06 5.88
CA THR A 3 -12.99 21.23 4.46
C THR A 3 -14.50 21.41 4.31
N THR A 4 -14.95 21.82 3.12
CA THR A 4 -16.38 21.97 2.76
C THR A 4 -17.18 20.66 2.84
N GLN A 5 -16.49 19.53 3.00
CA GLN A 5 -17.10 18.22 3.18
C GLN A 5 -16.96 17.72 4.62
N TYR A 6 -16.56 18.54 5.59
CA TYR A 6 -16.35 18.15 7.00
C TYR A 6 -15.17 17.20 7.23
N TRP A 7 -14.18 17.19 6.34
CA TRP A 7 -12.90 16.58 6.68
C TRP A 7 -12.20 17.42 7.73
N LYS A 8 -11.60 16.78 8.72
CA LYS A 8 -10.83 17.43 9.77
C LYS A 8 -9.42 16.85 9.78
N ALA A 9 -8.41 17.69 9.89
CA ALA A 9 -7.04 17.25 10.13
C ALA A 9 -6.49 17.88 11.41
N GLU A 10 -5.85 17.06 12.23
CA GLU A 10 -5.20 17.42 13.49
C GLU A 10 -3.76 16.90 13.51
N CYS A 11 -2.86 17.62 14.18
CA CYS A 11 -1.49 17.15 14.37
C CYS A 11 -1.47 16.05 15.44
N ILE A 12 -0.79 14.94 15.12
CA ILE A 12 -0.37 13.96 16.12
C ILE A 12 0.97 14.46 16.65
N VAL A 13 1.02 14.80 17.94
CA VAL A 13 2.24 15.33 18.57
C VAL A 13 2.86 14.24 19.42
N GLY A 14 4.08 13.82 19.05
CA GLY A 14 4.84 12.80 19.78
C GLY A 14 6.33 12.87 19.41
N SER A 15 7.21 12.54 20.35
CA SER A 15 8.67 12.64 20.20
C SER A 15 9.25 11.70 19.11
N SER A 16 8.55 10.62 18.78
CA SER A 16 8.96 9.63 17.78
C SER A 16 7.92 9.34 16.68
N ASN A 17 6.65 9.71 16.87
CA ASN A 17 5.54 9.49 15.93
C ASN A 17 4.73 10.79 15.73
N SER A 18 5.39 11.83 15.23
CA SER A 18 4.69 13.02 14.75
C SER A 18 3.98 12.73 13.42
N GLY A 19 2.88 13.40 13.14
CA GLY A 19 2.13 13.20 11.90
C GLY A 19 0.79 13.92 11.87
N LEU A 20 -0.13 13.42 11.04
CA LEU A 20 -1.48 13.96 10.91
C LEU A 20 -2.53 12.87 11.23
N ALA A 21 -3.51 13.20 12.05
CA ALA A 21 -4.76 12.44 12.17
C ALA A 21 -5.79 13.12 11.29
N VAL A 22 -6.21 12.44 10.22
CA VAL A 22 -7.20 12.93 9.26
C VAL A 22 -8.51 12.18 9.47
N TYR A 23 -9.59 12.91 9.67
CA TYR A 23 -10.93 12.38 9.88
C TYR A 23 -11.77 12.68 8.67
N SER A 24 -12.35 11.62 8.12
CA SER A 24 -13.35 11.72 7.07
C SER A 24 -14.76 11.90 7.66
N PRO A 25 -15.72 12.39 6.85
CA PRO A 25 -17.07 12.69 7.31
C PRO A 25 -17.85 11.43 7.71
N ASN A 26 -17.44 10.27 7.20
CA ASN A 26 -18.04 8.98 7.52
C ASN A 26 -17.48 8.37 8.82
N GLY A 27 -16.65 9.11 9.58
CA GLY A 27 -16.07 8.64 10.84
C GLY A 27 -14.82 7.76 10.69
N THR A 28 -14.31 7.56 9.47
CA THR A 28 -13.00 6.90 9.27
C THR A 28 -11.89 7.86 9.62
N ARG A 29 -10.94 7.42 10.43
CA ARG A 29 -9.71 8.10 10.79
C ARG A 29 -8.53 7.50 10.03
N TYR A 30 -7.65 8.36 9.54
CA TYR A 30 -6.40 8.02 8.88
C TYR A 30 -5.26 8.63 9.71
N ASP A 31 -4.44 7.79 10.33
CA ASP A 31 -3.19 8.22 10.94
C ASP A 31 -2.11 8.22 9.87
N MET A 32 -1.51 9.39 9.65
CA MET A 32 -0.50 9.64 8.62
C MET A 32 0.82 9.97 9.30
N THR A 33 1.56 8.93 9.68
CA THR A 33 2.82 9.06 10.45
C THR A 33 4.06 8.61 9.67
N HIS A 34 3.93 8.36 8.37
CA HIS A 34 5.07 8.02 7.49
C HIS A 34 5.44 9.20 6.59
N MET A 35 6.51 9.91 6.91
CA MET A 35 6.94 11.09 6.15
C MET A 35 7.99 10.73 5.11
N VAL A 36 7.73 11.06 3.85
CA VAL A 36 8.66 10.80 2.74
C VAL A 36 8.97 12.09 1.99
N ASN A 37 10.24 12.31 1.66
CA ASN A 37 10.63 13.38 0.73
C ASN A 37 10.31 12.94 -0.71
N ILE A 38 9.34 13.61 -1.34
CA ILE A 38 8.95 13.42 -2.74
C ILE A 38 9.48 14.54 -3.65
N GLY A 39 10.16 15.53 -3.09
CA GLY A 39 10.79 16.61 -3.83
C GLY A 39 12.16 16.23 -4.38
N THR A 40 12.73 17.12 -5.19
CA THR A 40 14.09 17.00 -5.72
C THR A 40 15.03 17.93 -4.98
N THR A 41 16.29 17.57 -4.77
CA THR A 41 17.30 18.53 -4.31
C THR A 41 17.43 19.72 -5.30
N PRO A 42 17.47 20.99 -4.85
CA PRO A 42 17.50 21.48 -3.47
C PRO A 42 16.12 21.87 -2.89
N LYS A 43 15.01 21.47 -3.53
CA LYS A 43 13.63 21.77 -3.16
C LYS A 43 12.93 20.53 -2.57
N PRO A 44 13.26 20.14 -1.31
CA PRO A 44 12.58 19.02 -0.68
C PRO A 44 11.09 19.35 -0.51
N VAL A 45 10.26 18.34 -0.73
CA VAL A 45 8.81 18.40 -0.51
C VAL A 45 8.47 17.14 0.25
N TYR A 46 7.91 17.28 1.45
CA TYR A 46 7.56 16.13 2.28
C TYR A 46 6.07 15.83 2.17
N ALA A 47 5.75 14.56 2.00
CA ALA A 47 4.39 14.05 2.05
C ALA A 47 4.26 13.08 3.23
N TRP A 48 3.16 13.20 3.97
CA TRP A 48 2.77 12.22 4.98
C TRP A 48 1.90 11.16 4.33
N TYR A 49 2.20 9.90 4.59
CA TYR A 49 1.47 8.74 4.10
C TYR A 49 0.79 8.03 5.28
N VAL A 50 -0.33 7.37 4.97
CA VAL A 50 -1.18 6.68 5.95
C VAL A 50 -0.45 5.45 6.48
N THR A 51 -0.41 5.29 7.80
CA THR A 51 0.12 4.13 8.52
C THR A 51 -0.98 3.34 9.22
N ARG A 52 -2.13 3.95 9.50
CA ARG A 52 -3.31 3.24 10.02
C ARG A 52 -4.61 3.87 9.51
N ILE A 53 -5.56 3.02 9.16
CA ILE A 53 -6.94 3.40 8.88
C ILE A 53 -7.81 2.76 9.96
N THR A 54 -8.61 3.55 10.66
CA THR A 54 -9.58 3.07 11.65
C THR A 54 -10.97 3.51 11.23
N ASP A 55 -11.89 2.56 11.07
CA ASP A 55 -13.28 2.88 10.76
C ASP A 55 -14.07 3.34 11.99
N ARG A 56 -15.33 3.73 11.79
CA ARG A 56 -16.21 4.20 12.88
C ARG A 56 -16.55 3.12 13.92
N ASN A 57 -16.35 1.85 13.58
CA ASN A 57 -16.67 0.69 14.40
C ASN A 57 -15.44 0.21 15.20
N GLY A 58 -14.28 0.84 15.00
CA GLY A 58 -13.02 0.47 15.64
C GLY A 58 -12.26 -0.65 14.94
N ASN A 59 -12.71 -1.10 13.76
CA ASN A 59 -11.89 -1.97 12.92
C ASN A 59 -10.74 -1.15 12.34
N TYR A 60 -9.57 -1.76 12.20
CA TYR A 60 -8.41 -1.06 11.68
C TYR A 60 -7.55 -1.91 10.75
N ALA A 61 -6.84 -1.21 9.87
CA ALA A 61 -5.79 -1.73 9.02
C ALA A 61 -4.52 -0.92 9.27
N ASP A 62 -3.44 -1.61 9.62
CA ASP A 62 -2.09 -1.07 9.69
C ASP A 62 -1.39 -1.22 8.33
N ILE A 63 -0.68 -0.17 7.91
CA ILE A 63 0.01 -0.10 6.62
C ILE A 63 1.50 0.08 6.89
N SER A 64 2.30 -0.90 6.45
CA SER A 64 3.75 -0.87 6.50
C SER A 64 4.33 -0.48 5.15
N TYR A 65 5.44 0.26 5.18
CA TYR A 65 6.18 0.66 3.99
C TYR A 65 7.51 -0.09 3.93
N ALA A 66 7.99 -0.35 2.72
CA ALA A 66 9.21 -1.11 2.47
C ALA A 66 10.45 -0.48 3.14
N THR A 67 10.52 0.86 3.19
CA THR A 67 11.57 1.61 3.91
C THR A 67 11.04 2.94 4.42
N SER A 68 11.75 3.57 5.38
CA SER A 68 11.36 4.85 5.99
C SER A 68 11.26 6.03 5.02
N ASN A 69 11.92 5.96 3.86
CA ASN A 69 11.99 7.04 2.87
C ASN A 69 11.30 6.67 1.55
N SER A 70 10.39 5.69 1.56
CA SER A 70 9.74 5.19 0.36
C SER A 70 8.22 5.20 0.51
N PRO A 71 7.46 5.59 -0.53
CA PRO A 71 6.01 5.43 -0.55
C PRO A 71 5.58 4.00 -0.93
N GLU A 72 6.51 3.06 -1.12
CA GLU A 72 6.22 1.65 -1.38
C GLU A 72 5.60 0.98 -0.16
N ILE A 73 4.33 0.60 -0.25
CA ILE A 73 3.67 -0.24 0.75
C ILE A 73 4.24 -1.65 0.64
N SER A 74 4.66 -2.24 1.75
CA SER A 74 5.10 -3.64 1.82
C SER A 74 4.00 -4.57 2.31
N GLN A 75 3.17 -4.12 3.26
CA GLN A 75 2.18 -4.97 3.90
C GLN A 75 1.02 -4.15 4.46
N ILE A 76 -0.17 -4.76 4.46
CA ILE A 76 -1.33 -4.30 5.20
C ILE A 76 -1.81 -5.42 6.12
N ILE A 77 -2.01 -5.13 7.41
CA ILE A 77 -2.56 -6.08 8.40
C ILE A 77 -3.83 -5.48 8.99
N THR A 78 -4.93 -6.23 8.98
CA THR A 78 -6.16 -5.83 9.67
C THR A 78 -6.22 -6.41 11.10
N ASN A 79 -7.00 -5.76 11.96
CA ASN A 79 -7.17 -6.16 13.36
C ASN A 79 -7.91 -7.50 13.55
N ASP A 80 -8.52 -8.03 12.49
CA ASP A 80 -9.08 -9.38 12.44
C ASP A 80 -8.12 -10.43 11.84
N GLY A 81 -6.87 -10.05 11.58
CA GLY A 81 -5.78 -10.96 11.20
C GLY A 81 -5.61 -11.20 9.70
N ARG A 82 -6.37 -10.52 8.82
CA ARG A 82 -6.14 -10.59 7.37
C ARG A 82 -4.89 -9.80 7.01
N VAL A 83 -4.12 -10.35 6.07
CA VAL A 83 -2.86 -9.77 5.62
C VAL A 83 -2.92 -9.60 4.11
N VAL A 84 -2.37 -8.50 3.62
CA VAL A 84 -2.06 -8.26 2.20
C VAL A 84 -0.58 -7.94 2.10
N ASP A 85 0.17 -8.72 1.34
CA ASP A 85 1.59 -8.51 1.08
C ASP A 85 1.81 -7.99 -0.35
N PHE A 86 2.81 -7.14 -0.51
CA PHE A 86 3.16 -6.49 -1.78
C PHE A 86 4.63 -6.75 -2.11
N ASP A 87 4.87 -7.48 -3.18
CA ASP A 87 6.21 -7.72 -3.70
C ASP A 87 6.50 -6.80 -4.88
N TYR A 88 7.75 -6.35 -4.98
CA TYR A 88 8.20 -5.46 -6.04
C TYR A 88 9.44 -6.01 -6.73
N ALA A 89 9.49 -5.81 -8.05
CA ALA A 89 10.77 -5.73 -8.74
C ALA A 89 11.36 -4.33 -8.56
N ASP A 90 12.69 -4.25 -8.47
CA ASP A 90 13.44 -3.00 -8.41
C ASP A 90 13.03 -2.07 -7.26
N SER A 91 12.69 -2.63 -6.10
CA SER A 91 12.31 -1.86 -4.90
C SER A 91 13.38 -0.80 -4.58
N GLY A 92 12.92 0.42 -4.27
CA GLY A 92 13.76 1.58 -4.01
C GLY A 92 14.29 2.28 -5.26
N LEU A 93 14.19 1.69 -6.45
CA LEU A 93 14.68 2.27 -7.71
C LEU A 93 13.60 3.09 -8.44
N LEU A 94 13.99 3.78 -9.51
CA LEU A 94 13.05 4.51 -10.37
C LEU A 94 12.19 3.58 -11.26
N SER A 95 12.63 2.32 -11.43
CA SER A 95 11.94 1.27 -12.20
C SER A 95 11.03 0.37 -11.35
N ARG A 96 10.87 0.70 -10.05
CA ARG A 96 10.05 -0.08 -9.12
C ARG A 96 8.67 -0.37 -9.71
N ARG A 97 8.19 -1.60 -9.51
CA ARG A 97 6.86 -2.02 -9.93
C ARG A 97 6.42 -3.21 -9.09
N ILE A 98 5.14 -3.25 -8.76
CA ILE A 98 4.54 -4.41 -8.08
C ILE A 98 4.72 -5.62 -8.98
N THR A 99 5.20 -6.73 -8.44
CA THR A 99 5.27 -8.03 -9.14
C THR A 99 4.20 -8.98 -8.66
N GLN A 100 3.83 -8.87 -7.38
CA GLN A 100 2.82 -9.72 -6.78
C GLN A 100 2.07 -8.96 -5.69
N ILE A 101 0.77 -9.22 -5.58
CA ILE A 101 -0.01 -8.92 -4.39
C ILE A 101 -0.62 -10.23 -3.91
N SER A 102 -0.44 -10.56 -2.64
CA SER A 102 -0.99 -11.78 -2.04
C SER A 102 -1.85 -11.44 -0.82
N SER A 103 -2.92 -12.20 -0.62
CA SER A 103 -3.78 -12.11 0.56
C SER A 103 -4.42 -13.47 0.83
N GLY A 104 -3.97 -14.14 1.90
CA GLY A 104 -4.32 -15.54 2.13
C GLY A 104 -3.97 -16.39 0.90
N ASP A 105 -4.95 -17.15 0.41
CA ASP A 105 -4.77 -18.01 -0.77
C ASP A 105 -4.97 -17.29 -2.11
N GLN A 106 -5.25 -15.98 -2.10
CA GLN A 106 -5.39 -15.19 -3.32
C GLN A 106 -4.06 -14.53 -3.67
N ILE A 107 -3.52 -14.86 -4.84
CA ILE A 107 -2.27 -14.29 -5.33
C ILE A 107 -2.52 -13.68 -6.71
N TYR A 108 -2.11 -12.43 -6.91
CA TYR A 108 -2.19 -11.72 -8.19
C TYR A 108 -0.78 -11.41 -8.67
N ASN A 109 -0.42 -11.92 -9.83
CA ASN A 109 0.87 -11.64 -10.46
C ASN A 109 0.72 -10.53 -11.52
N TYR A 110 1.68 -9.61 -11.52
CA TYR A 110 1.71 -8.46 -12.41
C TYR A 110 2.84 -8.62 -13.43
N SER A 111 2.50 -8.49 -14.71
CA SER A 111 3.47 -8.58 -15.80
C SER A 111 3.62 -7.26 -16.53
N TYR A 112 4.83 -7.00 -17.02
CA TYR A 112 5.18 -5.72 -17.61
C TYR A 112 6.02 -5.88 -18.86
N GLN A 113 5.91 -4.90 -19.76
CA GLN A 113 6.82 -4.75 -20.89
C GLN A 113 7.52 -3.39 -20.85
N PRO A 114 8.84 -3.31 -21.09
CA PRO A 114 9.55 -2.05 -21.19
C PRO A 114 8.94 -1.15 -22.26
N ILE A 115 8.85 0.15 -21.99
CA ILE A 115 8.45 1.13 -23.02
C ILE A 115 9.67 1.41 -23.89
N PRO A 116 9.59 1.22 -25.22
CA PRO A 116 10.71 1.53 -26.11
C PRO A 116 11.17 2.98 -25.95
N ASN A 117 12.50 3.17 -25.92
CA ASN A 117 13.16 4.48 -25.79
C ASN A 117 12.88 5.25 -24.48
N LEU A 118 12.28 4.62 -23.47
CA LEU A 118 12.13 5.22 -22.14
C LEU A 118 12.75 4.31 -21.07
N LEU A 119 13.84 4.78 -20.46
CA LEU A 119 14.50 4.07 -19.38
C LEU A 119 13.59 3.97 -18.15
N ASN A 120 13.61 2.81 -17.50
CA ASN A 120 12.90 2.55 -16.24
C ASN A 120 11.38 2.77 -16.30
N LYS A 121 10.79 2.73 -17.50
CA LYS A 121 9.34 2.83 -17.71
C LYS A 121 8.83 1.57 -18.38
N TYR A 122 7.68 1.12 -17.90
CA TYR A 122 7.07 -0.14 -18.32
C TYR A 122 5.56 0.03 -18.47
N TYR A 123 4.97 -0.62 -19.47
CA TYR A 123 3.53 -0.84 -19.56
C TYR A 123 3.14 -2.02 -18.67
N LEU A 124 2.07 -1.87 -17.90
CA LEU A 124 1.39 -3.02 -17.30
C LEU A 124 0.71 -3.81 -18.42
N VAL A 125 1.07 -5.08 -18.55
CA VAL A 125 0.57 -5.95 -19.63
C VAL A 125 -0.56 -6.84 -19.13
N SER A 126 -0.41 -7.42 -17.95
CA SER A 126 -1.46 -8.25 -17.35
C SER A 126 -1.42 -8.23 -15.84
N VAL A 127 -2.58 -8.53 -15.26
CA VAL A 127 -2.74 -8.94 -13.87
C VAL A 127 -3.45 -10.29 -13.90
N THR A 128 -2.79 -11.34 -13.42
CA THR A 128 -3.32 -12.70 -13.48
C THR A 128 -3.45 -13.27 -12.08
N PRO A 129 -4.65 -13.68 -11.64
CA PRO A 129 -4.78 -14.45 -10.41
C PRO A 129 -4.07 -15.78 -10.60
N MET A 130 -3.35 -16.24 -9.57
CA MET A 130 -2.88 -17.62 -9.50
C MET A 130 -4.11 -18.50 -9.26
N ALA A 131 -4.46 -19.33 -10.22
CA ALA A 131 -5.43 -20.39 -9.95
C ALA A 131 -4.78 -21.32 -8.92
N LEU A 132 -5.41 -21.47 -7.76
CA LEU A 132 -5.14 -22.64 -6.92
C LEU A 132 -5.41 -23.84 -7.82
N ASN A 133 -4.40 -24.70 -8.02
CA ASN A 133 -4.58 -25.94 -8.77
C ASN A 133 -5.87 -26.59 -8.27
N GLU A 134 -6.84 -26.70 -9.18
CA GLU A 134 -8.04 -27.50 -8.97
C GLU A 134 -7.51 -28.89 -8.61
N ILE A 135 -7.73 -29.33 -7.37
CA ILE A 135 -7.46 -30.72 -6.99
C ILE A 135 -8.38 -31.52 -7.90
N ASP A 136 -7.81 -32.10 -8.94
CA ASP A 136 -8.52 -33.00 -9.83
C ASP A 136 -8.98 -34.19 -8.99
N CYS A 137 -10.24 -34.14 -8.54
CA CYS A 137 -10.89 -35.23 -7.81
C CYS A 137 -11.20 -36.43 -8.72
N HIS A 138 -10.62 -36.51 -9.94
CA HIS A 138 -10.66 -37.70 -10.77
C HIS A 138 -9.50 -38.66 -10.44
N GLY A 139 -9.54 -39.25 -9.25
CA GLY A 139 -8.53 -40.23 -8.85
C GLY A 139 -8.95 -41.28 -7.83
N LEU A 140 -10.20 -41.30 -7.36
CA LEU A 140 -10.67 -42.31 -6.42
C LEU A 140 -12.05 -42.86 -6.83
N LEU A 141 -12.03 -43.86 -7.70
CA LEU A 141 -13.01 -44.94 -7.67
C LEU A 141 -12.26 -46.29 -7.66
N PRO A 142 -12.79 -47.28 -6.92
CA PRO A 142 -12.07 -48.49 -6.49
C PRO A 142 -11.71 -49.45 -7.62
#